data_AF-A0A3C0I6P2-F1
#
_entry.id   AF-A0A3C0I6P2-F1
#
_cell.length_a   1.000
_cell.length_b   1.000
_cell.length_c   1.000
_cell.angle_alpha   90.00
_cell.angle_beta   90.00
_cell.angle_gamma   90.00
#
_symmetry.space_group_name_H-M   'P 1'
#
loop_
_entity.id
_entity.type
_entity.pdbx_description
1 polymer ?
#
loop_
_entity_poly.entity_id
_entity_poly.type
_entity_poly.pdbx_seq_one_letter_code
_entity_poly.pdbx_strand_id
1 'polypeptide(L)'
;MTEQLSITSFLVLGLQKLNPYTNLIADIFIMLCLVVLFIALYKRGSRFAEMAPTWLTSLGILGTFMGIGIGLSVFEGQDIQNSIPRLFNGLAMAFITGVVGIFLALLLKLINRNRQAIKQEHAITPTEIYHVLKEISEHSANQKTILSNMVEQANIYQQELQKVNQLQKKGFTQEVRLLEELKQSLTGTHENSLVTQIQYLRSSAEKTAQDSNQYLVQVIESPMKYFTQTLGEQFGENFKQLNKVVSELVTWQDHYREQIVKIHEQFTFSLSNIEQSNTTLQEMTVHIQSIPHSMQELTQVMLGLHQQLDNLNPHLAGFQELGTQAGEVIPLIETNLEELNQNMRQQIQRHLELLDTSLETQLDMAEASLEIQLDGFKDLENRLTELESKLPNTSVAQLPTTEPSPSEEKATTPEAEAEPEESLETTEEALPVTSDDDLSEREPGNSENFQKKAFAFMELGRYKRAIAYFDQVIDANPEEFSLFYNKACCYGLLGEVEEAILALQEAIYLNSECLDMAKTDTDFDAIRYDANFRALLRGH
;
A
#
# COMPACT_ATOMS: atom_id res chain seq x y z
N MET A 1 -30.03 -48.04 55.06
CA MET A 1 -29.21 -46.85 54.72
C MET A 1 -28.57 -47.08 53.37
N THR A 2 -28.34 -46.03 52.58
CA THR A 2 -27.85 -46.14 51.19
C THR A 2 -26.32 -46.05 51.14
N GLU A 3 -25.66 -47.14 50.76
CA GLU A 3 -24.26 -47.08 50.34
C GLU A 3 -24.18 -46.42 48.95
N GLN A 4 -23.55 -45.24 48.87
CA GLN A 4 -23.19 -44.66 47.58
C GLN A 4 -21.97 -45.40 47.04
N LEU A 5 -22.21 -46.35 46.13
CA LEU A 5 -21.18 -47.11 45.44
C LEU A 5 -20.42 -46.21 44.44
N SER A 6 -19.53 -45.36 44.96
CA SER A 6 -18.71 -44.47 44.13
C SER A 6 -17.81 -45.28 43.19
N ILE A 7 -17.79 -44.88 41.92
CA ILE A 7 -16.93 -45.48 40.88
C ILE A 7 -15.44 -45.42 41.29
N THR A 8 -15.04 -44.41 42.08
CA THR A 8 -13.69 -44.29 42.63
C THR A 8 -13.32 -45.46 43.55
N SER A 9 -14.28 -45.98 44.34
CA SER A 9 -14.05 -47.13 45.23
C SER A 9 -13.72 -48.38 44.43
N PHE A 10 -14.50 -48.68 43.39
CA PHE A 10 -14.31 -49.86 42.55
C PHE A 10 -12.96 -49.83 41.80
N LEU A 11 -12.57 -48.66 41.27
CA LEU A 11 -11.28 -48.48 40.60
C LEU A 11 -10.08 -48.61 41.55
N VAL A 12 -10.14 -47.97 42.73
CA VAL A 12 -9.05 -48.00 43.72
C VAL A 12 -8.89 -49.40 44.33
N LEU A 13 -10.00 -50.06 44.70
CA LEU A 13 -9.97 -51.40 45.30
C LEU A 13 -9.43 -52.47 44.34
N GLY A 14 -9.63 -52.30 43.03
CA GLY A 14 -9.05 -53.17 42.00
C GLY A 14 -7.53 -53.02 41.83
N LEU A 15 -6.96 -51.88 42.22
CA LEU A 15 -5.54 -51.54 42.00
C LEU A 15 -4.67 -51.58 43.28
N GLN A 16 -5.28 -51.58 44.48
CA GLN A 16 -4.58 -51.58 45.77
C GLN A 16 -3.66 -52.78 46.05
N LYS A 17 -3.60 -53.79 45.18
CA LYS A 17 -2.71 -54.96 45.32
C LYS A 17 -1.26 -54.72 44.89
N LEU A 18 -0.91 -53.51 44.45
CA LEU A 18 0.36 -53.21 43.80
C LEU A 18 1.11 -52.04 44.46
N ASN A 19 2.43 -52.24 44.56
CA ASN A 19 3.48 -51.50 45.30
C ASN A 19 3.18 -50.01 45.61
N PRO A 20 3.18 -49.55 46.89
CA PRO A 20 2.73 -48.20 47.26
C PRO A 20 3.48 -47.02 46.60
N TYR A 21 4.74 -47.21 46.20
CA TYR A 21 5.56 -46.12 45.64
C TYR A 21 5.06 -45.59 44.28
N THR A 22 4.45 -46.43 43.43
CA THR A 22 3.89 -45.96 42.14
C THR A 22 2.58 -45.19 42.33
N ASN A 23 1.83 -45.51 43.37
CA ASN A 23 0.51 -44.93 43.62
C ASN A 23 0.66 -43.46 44.04
N LEU A 24 1.61 -43.14 44.92
CA LEU A 24 1.88 -41.77 45.37
C LEU A 24 2.23 -40.80 44.22
N ILE A 25 2.96 -41.27 43.19
CA ILE A 25 3.30 -40.42 42.04
C ILE A 25 2.09 -40.26 41.10
N ALA A 26 1.29 -41.31 40.92
CA ALA A 26 0.02 -41.23 40.18
C ALA A 26 -0.96 -40.25 40.86
N ASP A 27 -1.08 -40.32 42.19
CA ASP A 27 -1.93 -39.42 42.99
C ASP A 27 -1.51 -37.95 42.85
N ILE A 28 -0.20 -37.66 42.84
CA ILE A 28 0.32 -36.30 42.58
C ILE A 28 -0.08 -35.81 41.18
N PHE A 29 0.02 -36.65 40.15
CA PHE A 29 -0.40 -36.30 38.78
C PHE A 29 -1.91 -36.05 38.68
N ILE A 30 -2.73 -36.89 39.34
CA ILE A 30 -4.18 -36.74 39.40
C ILE A 30 -4.56 -35.47 40.14
N MET A 31 -3.92 -35.17 41.27
CA MET A 31 -4.13 -33.93 42.02
C MET A 31 -3.75 -32.68 41.21
N LEU A 32 -2.65 -32.71 40.46
CA LEU A 32 -2.26 -31.57 39.62
C LEU A 32 -3.24 -31.39 38.43
N CYS A 33 -3.72 -32.48 37.82
CA CYS A 33 -4.85 -32.44 36.88
C CYS A 33 -6.09 -31.78 37.50
N LEU A 34 -6.48 -32.18 38.71
CA LEU A 34 -7.65 -31.62 39.41
C LEU A 34 -7.46 -30.14 39.79
N VAL A 35 -6.24 -29.70 40.12
CA VAL A 35 -5.92 -28.28 40.35
C VAL A 35 -6.03 -27.48 39.06
N VAL A 36 -5.52 -27.97 37.93
CA VAL A 36 -5.66 -27.30 36.62
C VAL A 36 -7.14 -27.20 36.22
N LEU A 37 -7.90 -28.28 36.40
CA LEU A 37 -9.36 -28.30 36.19
C LEU A 37 -10.07 -27.27 37.08
N PHE A 38 -9.76 -27.23 38.38
CA PHE A 38 -10.38 -26.31 39.33
C PHE A 38 -10.07 -24.83 38.99
N ILE A 39 -8.81 -24.50 38.68
CA ILE A 39 -8.43 -23.14 38.29
C ILE A 39 -9.11 -22.72 36.98
N ALA A 40 -9.26 -23.63 36.01
CA ALA A 40 -9.98 -23.36 34.76
C ALA A 40 -11.49 -23.16 34.98
N LEU A 41 -12.11 -23.93 35.87
CA LEU A 41 -13.51 -23.77 36.27
C LEU A 41 -13.76 -22.54 37.16
N TYR A 42 -12.76 -22.07 37.91
CA TYR A 42 -12.83 -20.86 38.74
C TYR A 42 -12.57 -19.59 37.92
N LYS A 43 -11.46 -19.51 37.17
CA LYS A 43 -11.13 -18.38 36.27
C LYS A 43 -11.84 -18.52 34.91
N ARG A 44 -13.15 -18.78 34.96
CA ARG A 44 -14.04 -19.25 33.88
C ARG A 44 -14.32 -18.18 32.81
N GLY A 45 -13.29 -17.84 32.05
CA GLY A 45 -13.29 -16.78 31.03
C GLY A 45 -11.95 -16.10 30.79
N SER A 46 -10.89 -16.57 31.45
CA SER A 46 -9.50 -16.16 31.17
C SER A 46 -8.86 -17.09 30.12
N ARG A 47 -7.81 -16.61 29.43
CA ARG A 47 -6.99 -17.42 28.50
C ARG A 47 -6.51 -18.76 29.10
N PHE A 48 -6.30 -18.81 30.43
CA PHE A 48 -5.96 -20.05 31.13
C PHE A 48 -7.04 -21.13 30.96
N ALA A 49 -8.32 -20.79 31.02
CA ALA A 49 -9.43 -21.74 30.88
C ALA A 49 -9.64 -22.23 29.43
N GLU A 50 -9.14 -21.47 28.45
CA GLU A 50 -9.11 -21.85 27.03
C GLU A 50 -7.94 -22.80 26.74
N MET A 51 -6.77 -22.55 27.35
CA MET A 51 -5.58 -23.39 27.23
C MET A 51 -5.63 -24.67 28.08
N ALA A 52 -6.37 -24.67 29.19
CA ALA A 52 -6.40 -25.77 30.17
C ALA A 52 -6.63 -27.18 29.60
N PRO A 53 -7.48 -27.43 28.58
CA PRO A 53 -7.59 -28.75 27.96
C PRO A 53 -6.27 -29.26 27.37
N THR A 54 -5.47 -28.38 26.76
CA THR A 54 -4.16 -28.73 26.20
C THR A 54 -3.18 -29.09 27.32
N TRP A 55 -3.17 -28.32 28.40
CA TRP A 55 -2.32 -28.60 29.58
C TRP A 55 -2.70 -29.93 30.25
N LEU A 56 -3.99 -30.26 30.34
CA LEU A 56 -4.47 -31.55 30.83
C LEU A 56 -4.04 -32.72 29.93
N THR A 57 -4.10 -32.58 28.60
CA THR A 57 -3.54 -33.61 27.69
C THR A 57 -2.03 -33.75 27.82
N SER A 58 -1.28 -32.64 27.89
CA SER A 58 0.18 -32.66 28.04
C SER A 58 0.61 -33.31 29.36
N LEU A 59 -0.10 -33.03 30.46
CA LEU A 59 0.20 -33.66 31.75
C LEU A 59 -0.14 -35.15 31.76
N GLY A 60 -1.24 -35.57 31.11
CA GLY A 60 -1.57 -36.98 30.93
C GLY A 60 -0.47 -37.72 30.15
N ILE A 61 -0.02 -37.16 29.03
CA ILE A 61 1.08 -37.69 28.20
C ILE A 61 2.40 -37.76 28.99
N LEU A 62 2.72 -36.73 29.77
CA LEU A 62 3.91 -36.72 30.64
C LEU A 62 3.86 -37.86 31.67
N GLY A 63 2.69 -38.08 32.29
CA GLY A 63 2.47 -39.20 33.20
C GLY A 63 2.63 -40.56 32.52
N THR A 64 2.16 -40.70 31.27
CA THR A 64 2.36 -41.90 30.45
C THR A 64 3.84 -42.22 30.25
N PHE A 65 4.64 -41.24 29.83
CA PHE A 65 6.09 -41.42 29.65
C PHE A 65 6.80 -41.71 30.98
N MET A 66 6.43 -41.01 32.07
CA MET A 66 7.05 -41.22 33.39
C MET A 66 6.73 -42.61 33.95
N GLY A 67 5.49 -43.10 33.83
CA GLY A 67 5.12 -44.44 34.27
C GLY A 67 5.84 -45.54 33.51
N ILE A 68 5.94 -45.43 32.18
CA ILE A 68 6.73 -46.37 31.35
C ILE A 68 8.21 -46.31 31.74
N GLY A 69 8.77 -45.11 31.91
CA GLY A 69 10.16 -44.90 32.34
C GLY A 69 10.47 -45.58 33.69
N ILE A 70 9.63 -45.37 34.70
CA ILE A 70 9.75 -46.01 36.02
C ILE A 70 9.58 -47.54 35.91
N GLY A 71 8.63 -48.02 35.11
CA GLY A 71 8.41 -49.44 34.90
C GLY A 71 9.62 -50.15 34.28
N LEU A 72 10.30 -49.50 33.33
CA LEU A 72 11.51 -50.01 32.69
C LEU A 72 12.77 -49.83 33.57
N SER A 73 12.89 -48.74 34.33
CA SER A 73 14.07 -48.47 35.16
C SER A 73 14.24 -49.42 36.35
N VAL A 74 13.20 -50.19 36.70
CA VAL A 74 13.20 -51.20 37.78
C VAL A 74 13.04 -52.62 37.21
N PHE A 75 13.30 -52.81 35.90
CA PHE A 75 13.27 -54.12 35.25
C PHE A 75 14.68 -54.73 35.19
N GLU A 76 14.94 -55.74 36.02
CA GLU A 76 16.20 -56.48 36.03
C GLU A 76 16.03 -57.84 35.33
N GLY A 77 16.68 -58.01 34.18
CA GLY A 77 16.57 -59.24 33.37
C GLY A 77 17.10 -60.52 34.03
N GLN A 78 17.73 -60.42 35.21
CA GLN A 78 18.18 -61.56 36.02
C GLN A 78 17.15 -61.98 37.09
N ASP A 79 16.26 -61.08 37.52
CA ASP A 79 15.15 -61.37 38.44
C ASP A 79 13.81 -61.02 37.76
N ILE A 80 13.43 -61.87 36.81
CA ILE A 80 12.19 -61.73 36.05
C ILE A 80 10.95 -61.85 36.97
N GLN A 81 11.03 -62.65 38.04
CA GLN A 81 9.89 -62.91 38.92
C GLN A 81 9.49 -61.67 39.74
N ASN A 82 10.45 -60.91 40.27
CA ASN A 82 10.17 -59.66 40.97
C ASN A 82 10.08 -58.44 40.02
N SER A 83 10.70 -58.50 38.83
CA SER A 83 10.66 -57.39 37.85
C SER A 83 9.33 -57.28 37.11
N ILE A 84 8.70 -58.40 36.71
CA ILE A 84 7.43 -58.36 35.95
C ILE A 84 6.32 -57.60 36.71
N PRO A 85 6.04 -57.86 38.00
CA PRO A 85 5.04 -57.08 38.75
C PRO A 85 5.36 -55.59 38.85
N ARG A 86 6.65 -55.21 38.89
CA ARG A 86 7.07 -53.79 38.97
C ARG A 86 6.89 -53.09 37.62
N LEU A 87 7.21 -53.76 36.52
CA LEU A 87 6.98 -53.27 35.16
C LEU A 87 5.47 -53.02 34.91
N PHE A 88 4.61 -53.94 35.34
CA PHE A 88 3.15 -53.75 35.24
C PHE A 88 2.65 -52.55 36.05
N ASN A 89 3.30 -52.16 37.14
CA ASN A 89 2.91 -50.99 37.93
C ASN A 89 3.25 -49.68 37.23
N GLY A 90 4.41 -49.61 36.57
CA GLY A 90 4.76 -48.48 35.71
C GLY A 90 3.81 -48.35 34.52
N LEU A 91 3.45 -49.48 33.89
CA LEU A 91 2.46 -49.53 32.81
C LEU A 91 1.06 -49.10 33.29
N ALA A 92 0.62 -49.56 34.46
CA ALA A 92 -0.67 -49.19 35.05
C ALA A 92 -0.73 -47.71 35.43
N MET A 93 0.32 -47.18 36.06
CA MET A 93 0.47 -45.75 36.33
C MET A 93 0.35 -44.94 35.03
N ALA A 94 1.12 -45.31 34.00
CA ALA A 94 1.12 -44.63 32.70
C ALA A 94 -0.27 -44.60 32.06
N PHE A 95 -0.98 -45.73 32.07
CA PHE A 95 -2.35 -45.83 31.56
C PHE A 95 -3.32 -44.93 32.34
N ILE A 96 -3.28 -44.97 33.68
CA ILE A 96 -4.17 -44.18 34.54
C ILE A 96 -3.96 -42.68 34.34
N THR A 97 -2.71 -42.19 34.36
CA THR A 97 -2.42 -40.76 34.17
C THR A 97 -2.81 -40.28 32.76
N GLY A 98 -2.56 -41.08 31.73
CA GLY A 98 -2.94 -40.76 30.36
C GLY A 98 -4.46 -40.67 30.18
N VAL A 99 -5.20 -41.68 30.67
CA VAL A 99 -6.67 -41.72 30.61
C VAL A 99 -7.30 -40.56 31.39
N VAL A 100 -6.82 -40.26 32.61
CA VAL A 100 -7.33 -39.14 33.42
C VAL A 100 -7.09 -37.79 32.73
N GLY A 101 -5.88 -37.53 32.21
CA GLY A 101 -5.56 -36.28 31.52
C GLY A 101 -6.42 -36.06 30.27
N ILE A 102 -6.59 -37.10 29.44
CA ILE A 102 -7.42 -37.04 28.23
C ILE A 102 -8.91 -36.89 28.57
N PHE A 103 -9.42 -37.66 29.54
CA PHE A 103 -10.81 -37.58 29.97
C PHE A 103 -11.17 -36.20 30.52
N LEU A 104 -10.34 -35.62 31.39
CA LEU A 104 -10.55 -34.29 31.93
C LEU A 104 -10.46 -33.20 30.84
N ALA A 105 -9.53 -33.33 29.88
CA ALA A 105 -9.44 -32.41 28.75
C ALA A 105 -10.69 -32.46 27.86
N LEU A 106 -11.23 -33.66 27.58
CA LEU A 106 -12.48 -33.83 26.82
C LEU A 106 -13.70 -33.28 27.58
N LEU A 107 -13.78 -33.52 28.88
CA LEU A 107 -14.83 -32.97 29.75
C LEU A 107 -14.81 -31.44 29.74
N LEU A 108 -13.63 -30.82 29.84
CA LEU A 108 -13.46 -29.36 29.81
C LEU A 108 -13.79 -28.78 28.42
N LYS A 109 -13.39 -29.46 27.33
CA LYS A 109 -13.81 -29.11 25.95
C LYS A 109 -15.33 -29.16 25.77
N LEU A 110 -16.00 -30.18 26.31
CA LEU A 110 -17.47 -30.29 26.26
C LEU A 110 -18.16 -29.15 27.04
N ILE A 111 -17.66 -28.81 28.23
CA ILE A 111 -18.15 -27.69 29.05
C ILE A 111 -17.95 -26.34 28.35
N ASN A 112 -16.81 -26.14 27.66
CA ASN A 112 -16.54 -24.91 26.91
C ASN A 112 -17.38 -24.81 25.62
N ARG A 113 -17.59 -25.93 24.90
CA ARG A 113 -18.40 -25.99 23.67
C ARG A 113 -19.84 -25.49 23.90
N ASN A 114 -20.49 -25.91 24.99
CA ASN A 114 -21.83 -25.43 25.35
C ASN A 114 -21.89 -23.92 25.70
N ARG A 115 -20.76 -23.23 25.82
CA ARG A 115 -20.70 -21.79 26.15
C ARG A 115 -20.34 -20.90 24.96
N GLN A 116 -19.59 -21.41 23.96
CA GLN A 116 -19.35 -20.66 22.72
C GLN A 116 -20.66 -20.35 21.97
N ALA A 117 -21.63 -21.28 22.03
CA ALA A 117 -23.00 -21.09 21.52
C ALA A 117 -23.82 -19.96 22.19
N ILE A 118 -23.30 -19.31 23.24
CA ILE A 118 -23.97 -18.24 24.01
C ILE A 118 -23.17 -16.92 23.89
N LYS A 119 -22.29 -16.79 22.89
CA LYS A 119 -21.41 -15.61 22.74
C LYS A 119 -21.33 -15.01 21.33
N GLN A 120 -22.21 -15.40 20.43
CA GLN A 120 -22.47 -14.68 19.18
C GLN A 120 -23.83 -13.98 19.27
N GLU A 121 -23.82 -12.76 19.80
CA GLU A 121 -24.91 -11.81 19.61
C GLU A 121 -24.71 -11.14 18.23
N HIS A 122 -25.01 -11.89 17.18
CA HIS A 122 -25.28 -11.32 15.86
C HIS A 122 -26.79 -11.09 15.75
N ALA A 123 -27.18 -10.01 15.06
CA ALA A 123 -28.59 -9.66 14.90
C ALA A 123 -29.27 -10.66 13.94
N ILE A 124 -29.81 -11.75 14.52
CA ILE A 124 -30.38 -12.88 13.77
C ILE A 124 -31.47 -12.37 12.82
N THR A 125 -31.25 -12.52 11.53
CA THR A 125 -32.21 -12.12 10.51
C THR A 125 -33.38 -13.12 10.44
N PRO A 126 -34.61 -12.68 10.13
CA PRO A 126 -35.75 -13.60 9.96
C PRO A 126 -35.49 -14.71 8.92
N THR A 127 -34.64 -14.44 7.94
CA THR A 127 -34.14 -15.39 6.93
C THR A 127 -33.31 -16.53 7.52
N GLU A 128 -32.42 -16.26 8.49
CA GLU A 128 -31.63 -17.30 9.16
C GLU A 128 -32.52 -18.20 10.04
N ILE A 129 -33.49 -17.60 10.75
CA ILE A 129 -34.49 -18.34 11.52
C ILE A 129 -35.30 -19.27 10.61
N TYR A 130 -35.73 -18.78 9.44
CA TYR A 130 -36.44 -19.59 8.45
C TYR A 130 -35.58 -20.75 7.92
N HIS A 131 -34.30 -20.51 7.61
CA HIS A 131 -33.39 -21.56 7.16
C HIS A 131 -33.16 -22.64 8.23
N VAL A 132 -32.91 -22.26 9.48
CA VAL A 132 -32.72 -23.21 10.59
C VAL A 132 -34.01 -23.99 10.88
N LEU A 133 -35.18 -23.35 10.86
CA LEU A 133 -36.47 -24.04 10.99
C LEU A 133 -36.72 -25.02 9.84
N LYS A 134 -36.38 -24.63 8.61
CA LYS A 134 -36.49 -25.50 7.44
C LYS A 134 -35.56 -26.71 7.56
N GLU A 135 -34.29 -26.50 7.86
CA GLU A 135 -33.28 -27.55 7.99
C GLU A 135 -33.63 -28.53 9.13
N ILE A 136 -34.09 -28.03 10.29
CA ILE A 136 -34.62 -28.87 11.37
C ILE A 136 -35.84 -29.68 10.91
N SER A 137 -36.76 -29.07 10.14
CA SER A 137 -37.95 -29.76 9.63
C SER A 137 -37.58 -30.87 8.64
N GLU A 138 -36.65 -30.63 7.73
CA GLU A 138 -36.15 -31.59 6.73
C GLU A 138 -35.35 -32.72 7.40
N HIS A 139 -34.53 -32.42 8.41
CA HIS A 139 -33.81 -33.44 9.17
C HIS A 139 -34.79 -34.31 9.99
N SER A 140 -35.82 -33.73 10.59
CA SER A 140 -36.86 -34.47 11.31
C SER A 140 -37.71 -35.34 10.38
N ALA A 141 -37.97 -34.89 9.15
CA ALA A 141 -38.67 -35.65 8.12
C ALA A 141 -37.84 -36.87 7.68
N ASN A 142 -36.56 -36.68 7.37
CA ASN A 142 -35.65 -37.78 7.03
C ASN A 142 -35.52 -38.81 8.16
N GLN A 143 -35.38 -38.36 9.42
CA GLN A 143 -35.31 -39.26 10.56
C GLN A 143 -36.62 -40.06 10.75
N LYS A 144 -37.77 -39.44 10.48
CA LYS A 144 -39.08 -40.11 10.49
C LYS A 144 -39.22 -41.14 9.36
N THR A 145 -38.72 -40.85 8.16
CA THR A 145 -38.70 -41.78 7.01
C THR A 145 -37.81 -42.99 7.26
N ILE A 146 -36.64 -42.81 7.87
CA ILE A 146 -35.78 -43.94 8.28
C ILE A 146 -36.51 -44.83 9.29
N LEU A 147 -37.19 -44.21 10.27
CA LEU A 147 -37.93 -44.95 11.30
C LEU A 147 -39.16 -45.67 10.73
N SER A 148 -39.89 -45.09 9.77
CA SER A 148 -41.01 -45.78 9.10
C SER A 148 -40.53 -46.99 8.29
N ASN A 149 -39.42 -46.85 7.56
CA ASN A 149 -38.87 -47.94 6.76
C ASN A 149 -38.41 -49.11 7.65
N MET A 150 -37.79 -48.83 8.80
CA MET A 150 -37.44 -49.86 9.80
C MET A 150 -38.68 -50.56 10.39
N VAL A 151 -39.75 -49.82 10.68
CA VAL A 151 -41.02 -50.39 11.19
C VAL A 151 -41.72 -51.23 10.13
N GLU A 152 -41.74 -50.81 8.87
CA GLU A 152 -42.30 -51.58 7.76
C GLU A 152 -41.51 -52.87 7.52
N GLN A 153 -40.18 -52.80 7.51
CA GLN A 153 -39.31 -53.98 7.38
C GLN A 153 -39.47 -54.96 8.56
N ALA A 154 -39.63 -54.47 9.78
CA ALA A 154 -39.94 -55.30 10.95
C ALA A 154 -41.31 -56.00 10.85
N ASN A 155 -42.34 -55.29 10.36
CA ASN A 155 -43.67 -55.86 10.13
C ASN A 155 -43.64 -56.99 9.09
N ILE A 156 -42.84 -56.87 8.02
CA ILE A 156 -42.68 -57.92 7.00
C ILE A 156 -42.12 -59.19 7.63
N TYR A 157 -41.00 -59.12 8.36
CA TYR A 157 -40.42 -60.27 9.07
C TYR A 157 -41.41 -60.90 10.06
N GLN A 158 -42.16 -60.08 10.81
CA GLN A 158 -43.15 -60.55 11.77
C GLN A 158 -44.33 -61.28 11.08
N GLN A 159 -44.70 -60.86 9.87
CA GLN A 159 -45.75 -61.50 9.07
C GLN A 159 -45.29 -62.84 8.45
N GLU A 160 -44.02 -62.98 8.06
CA GLU A 160 -43.46 -64.28 7.64
C GLU A 160 -43.36 -65.27 8.82
N LEU A 161 -42.89 -64.83 9.98
CA LEU A 161 -42.87 -65.63 11.22
C LEU A 161 -44.27 -66.12 11.62
N GLN A 162 -45.32 -65.34 11.38
CA GLN A 162 -46.70 -65.79 11.56
C GLN A 162 -47.13 -66.84 10.52
N LYS A 163 -46.74 -66.69 9.24
CA LYS A 163 -47.01 -67.71 8.20
C LYS A 163 -46.33 -69.05 8.52
N VAL A 164 -45.07 -69.02 8.95
CA VAL A 164 -44.33 -70.22 9.42
C VAL A 164 -45.09 -70.91 10.56
N ASN A 165 -45.49 -70.16 11.60
CA ASN A 165 -46.25 -70.70 12.72
C ASN A 165 -47.61 -71.29 12.31
N GLN A 166 -48.29 -70.69 11.32
CA GLN A 166 -49.55 -71.24 10.79
C GLN A 166 -49.34 -72.52 9.97
N LEU A 167 -48.29 -72.60 9.15
CA LEU A 167 -47.94 -73.79 8.38
C LEU A 167 -47.54 -74.95 9.30
N GLN A 168 -46.68 -74.69 10.29
CA GLN A 168 -46.28 -75.67 11.29
C GLN A 168 -47.48 -76.17 12.12
N LYS A 169 -48.39 -75.28 12.52
CA LYS A 169 -49.65 -75.69 13.19
C LYS A 169 -50.55 -76.53 12.28
N LYS A 170 -50.65 -76.23 10.98
CA LYS A 170 -51.41 -77.05 10.03
C LYS A 170 -50.80 -78.44 9.87
N GLY A 171 -49.49 -78.55 9.69
CA GLY A 171 -48.77 -79.83 9.66
C GLY A 171 -49.03 -80.67 10.91
N PHE A 172 -48.79 -80.11 12.10
CA PHE A 172 -49.00 -80.81 13.36
C PHE A 172 -50.48 -81.22 13.58
N THR A 173 -51.44 -80.38 13.17
CA THR A 173 -52.87 -80.73 13.22
C THR A 173 -53.20 -81.90 12.27
N GLN A 174 -52.56 -81.95 11.09
CA GLN A 174 -52.69 -83.04 10.13
C GLN A 174 -52.10 -84.35 10.68
N GLU A 175 -50.92 -84.31 11.29
CA GLU A 175 -50.26 -85.46 11.91
C GLU A 175 -51.05 -86.00 13.11
N VAL A 176 -51.51 -85.15 14.01
CA VAL A 176 -52.37 -85.54 15.15
C VAL A 176 -53.67 -86.16 14.67
N ARG A 177 -54.28 -85.61 13.60
CA ARG A 177 -55.48 -86.21 12.99
C ARG A 177 -55.19 -87.59 12.42
N LEU A 178 -54.08 -87.77 11.68
CA LEU A 178 -53.71 -89.07 11.10
C LEU A 178 -53.35 -90.11 12.18
N LEU A 179 -52.76 -89.69 13.29
CA LEU A 179 -52.54 -90.55 14.47
C LEU A 179 -53.86 -91.00 15.11
N GLU A 180 -54.84 -90.10 15.22
CA GLU A 180 -56.16 -90.43 15.79
C GLU A 180 -57.00 -91.30 14.82
N GLU A 181 -56.92 -91.08 13.51
CA GLU A 181 -57.54 -91.94 12.48
C GLU A 181 -56.91 -93.35 12.46
N LEU A 182 -55.56 -93.46 12.54
CA LEU A 182 -54.85 -94.74 12.61
C LEU A 182 -55.16 -95.48 13.93
N LYS A 183 -55.24 -94.76 15.05
CA LYS A 183 -55.67 -95.28 16.36
C LYS A 183 -57.11 -95.81 16.32
N GLN A 184 -58.04 -95.08 15.69
CA GLN A 184 -59.40 -95.58 15.47
C GLN A 184 -59.40 -96.83 14.60
N SER A 185 -58.61 -96.87 13.51
CA SER A 185 -58.47 -98.03 12.65
C SER A 185 -57.83 -99.26 13.30
N LEU A 186 -57.03 -99.08 14.36
CA LEU A 186 -56.51 -100.17 15.19
C LEU A 186 -57.57 -100.73 16.16
N THR A 187 -58.65 -100.00 16.41
CA THR A 187 -59.74 -100.39 17.33
C THR A 187 -61.06 -100.78 16.65
N GLY A 188 -61.21 -100.48 15.36
CA GLY A 188 -62.43 -100.73 14.58
C GLY A 188 -62.31 -101.89 13.60
N THR A 189 -63.36 -102.72 13.50
CA THR A 189 -63.40 -103.92 12.64
C THR A 189 -63.72 -103.56 11.17
N HIS A 190 -62.77 -102.96 10.44
CA HIS A 190 -62.90 -102.65 9.00
C HIS A 190 -61.64 -103.05 8.21
N GLU A 191 -61.85 -103.54 6.97
CA GLU A 191 -60.82 -104.17 6.13
C GLU A 191 -59.83 -103.21 5.43
N ASN A 192 -59.66 -101.98 5.93
CA ASN A 192 -58.67 -101.06 5.38
C ASN A 192 -57.27 -101.44 5.87
N SER A 193 -56.46 -102.00 4.97
CA SER A 193 -55.10 -102.46 5.26
C SER A 193 -54.25 -101.40 5.97
N LEU A 194 -53.72 -101.78 7.13
CA LEU A 194 -52.81 -101.01 7.97
C LEU A 194 -51.58 -100.51 7.16
N VAL A 195 -51.15 -101.29 6.16
CA VAL A 195 -50.09 -100.93 5.22
C VAL A 195 -50.44 -99.67 4.43
N THR A 196 -51.67 -99.53 3.96
CA THR A 196 -52.12 -98.37 3.16
C THR A 196 -52.11 -97.08 3.98
N GLN A 197 -52.48 -97.15 5.26
CA GLN A 197 -52.43 -96.00 6.17
C GLN A 197 -50.98 -95.60 6.50
N ILE A 198 -50.09 -96.58 6.72
CA ILE A 198 -48.65 -96.33 6.90
C ILE A 198 -48.03 -95.72 5.62
N GLN A 199 -48.42 -96.18 4.44
CA GLN A 199 -47.99 -95.62 3.15
C GLN A 199 -48.43 -94.14 3.00
N TYR A 200 -49.66 -93.82 3.44
CA TYR A 200 -50.19 -92.45 3.42
C TYR A 200 -49.48 -91.54 4.44
N LEU A 201 -49.30 -92.00 5.68
CA LEU A 201 -48.51 -91.27 6.70
C LEU A 201 -47.08 -91.01 6.24
N ARG A 202 -46.41 -92.00 5.65
CA ARG A 202 -45.05 -91.86 5.13
C ARG A 202 -44.97 -90.81 4.02
N SER A 203 -45.85 -90.88 3.02
CA SER A 203 -45.86 -89.93 1.91
C SER A 203 -46.29 -88.53 2.34
N SER A 204 -47.15 -88.39 3.35
CA SER A 204 -47.44 -87.10 3.98
C SER A 204 -46.22 -86.53 4.70
N ALA A 205 -45.47 -87.35 5.45
CA ALA A 205 -44.27 -86.92 6.16
C ALA A 205 -43.11 -86.55 5.20
N GLU A 206 -42.86 -87.37 4.17
CA GLU A 206 -41.90 -87.07 3.10
C GLU A 206 -42.26 -85.74 2.40
N LYS A 207 -43.55 -85.50 2.10
CA LYS A 207 -43.99 -84.23 1.52
C LYS A 207 -43.85 -83.04 2.47
N THR A 208 -44.25 -83.17 3.75
CA THR A 208 -44.10 -82.10 4.74
C THR A 208 -42.62 -81.73 4.96
N ALA A 209 -41.71 -82.71 4.95
CA ALA A 209 -40.27 -82.46 5.01
C ALA A 209 -39.75 -81.75 3.74
N GLN A 210 -40.22 -82.15 2.56
CA GLN A 210 -39.85 -81.53 1.28
C GLN A 210 -40.34 -80.08 1.18
N ASP A 211 -41.63 -79.84 1.46
CA ASP A 211 -42.23 -78.51 1.48
C ASP A 211 -41.53 -77.58 2.51
N SER A 212 -41.16 -78.12 3.69
CA SER A 212 -40.44 -77.37 4.74
C SER A 212 -39.02 -76.99 4.33
N ASN A 213 -38.27 -77.90 3.70
CA ASN A 213 -36.93 -77.60 3.19
C ASN A 213 -36.97 -76.57 2.04
N GLN A 214 -37.93 -76.68 1.13
CA GLN A 214 -38.10 -75.70 0.05
C GLN A 214 -38.46 -74.31 0.60
N TYR A 215 -39.27 -74.24 1.66
CA TYR A 215 -39.59 -72.97 2.31
C TYR A 215 -38.40 -72.37 3.07
N LEU A 216 -37.60 -73.20 3.77
CA LEU A 216 -36.35 -72.75 4.40
C LEU A 216 -35.36 -72.16 3.40
N VAL A 217 -35.24 -72.74 2.20
CA VAL A 217 -34.42 -72.18 1.12
C VAL A 217 -34.94 -70.80 0.70
N GLN A 218 -36.26 -70.61 0.50
CA GLN A 218 -36.81 -69.31 0.13
C GLN A 218 -36.61 -68.24 1.22
N VAL A 219 -36.82 -68.59 2.50
CA VAL A 219 -36.65 -67.69 3.66
C VAL A 219 -35.18 -67.30 3.87
N ILE A 220 -34.21 -68.10 3.41
CA ILE A 220 -32.78 -67.77 3.48
C ILE A 220 -32.30 -67.05 2.21
N GLU A 221 -32.79 -67.42 1.03
CA GLU A 221 -32.38 -66.80 -0.23
C GLU A 221 -32.81 -65.32 -0.30
N SER A 222 -34.04 -64.98 0.09
CA SER A 222 -34.56 -63.61 -0.03
C SER A 222 -33.73 -62.58 0.77
N PRO A 223 -33.43 -62.79 2.08
CA PRO A 223 -32.52 -61.90 2.82
C PRO A 223 -31.09 -61.90 2.29
N MET A 224 -30.54 -63.04 1.86
CA MET A 224 -29.19 -63.11 1.25
C MET A 224 -29.08 -62.26 -0.01
N LYS A 225 -30.09 -62.34 -0.89
CA LYS A 225 -30.14 -61.64 -2.17
C LYS A 225 -30.28 -60.14 -1.97
N TYR A 226 -31.19 -59.73 -1.07
CA TYR A 226 -31.35 -58.35 -0.61
C TYR A 226 -30.05 -57.81 -0.01
N PHE A 227 -29.46 -58.50 0.97
CA PHE A 227 -28.21 -58.10 1.62
C PHE A 227 -27.05 -57.94 0.63
N THR A 228 -26.91 -58.87 -0.32
CA THR A 228 -25.86 -58.79 -1.35
C THR A 228 -26.03 -57.57 -2.26
N GLN A 229 -27.26 -57.24 -2.66
CA GLN A 229 -27.53 -56.05 -3.47
C GLN A 229 -27.34 -54.75 -2.67
N THR A 230 -27.90 -54.68 -1.46
CA THR A 230 -27.76 -53.52 -0.57
C THR A 230 -26.30 -53.26 -0.19
N LEU A 231 -25.47 -54.31 0.01
CA LEU A 231 -24.02 -54.15 0.18
C LEU A 231 -23.38 -53.45 -1.02
N GLY A 232 -23.65 -53.92 -2.25
CA GLY A 232 -23.07 -53.36 -3.46
C GLY A 232 -23.40 -51.87 -3.64
N GLU A 233 -24.66 -51.51 -3.44
CA GLU A 233 -25.15 -50.13 -3.57
C GLU A 233 -24.62 -49.22 -2.43
N GLN A 234 -24.73 -49.65 -1.17
CA GLN A 234 -24.28 -48.87 -0.01
C GLN A 234 -22.77 -48.63 -0.01
N PHE A 235 -21.95 -49.66 -0.29
CA PHE A 235 -20.50 -49.46 -0.35
C PHE A 235 -20.10 -48.61 -1.56
N GLY A 236 -20.76 -48.77 -2.72
CA GLY A 236 -20.54 -47.93 -3.90
C GLY A 236 -20.73 -46.44 -3.62
N GLU A 237 -21.85 -46.04 -3.01
CA GLU A 237 -22.10 -44.63 -2.68
C GLU A 237 -21.21 -44.12 -1.53
N ASN A 238 -20.93 -44.93 -0.51
CA ASN A 238 -19.99 -44.54 0.55
C ASN A 238 -18.57 -44.30 0.00
N PHE A 239 -18.09 -45.11 -0.95
CA PHE A 239 -16.80 -44.84 -1.61
C PHE A 239 -16.81 -43.60 -2.51
N LYS A 240 -17.93 -43.29 -3.18
CA LYS A 240 -18.07 -42.02 -3.92
C LYS A 240 -18.01 -40.82 -2.98
N GLN A 241 -18.74 -40.85 -1.85
CA GLN A 241 -18.70 -39.78 -0.86
C GLN A 241 -17.31 -39.63 -0.23
N LEU A 242 -16.65 -40.73 0.12
CA LEU A 242 -15.28 -40.72 0.64
C LEU A 242 -14.29 -40.10 -0.36
N ASN A 243 -14.34 -40.51 -1.63
CA ASN A 243 -13.49 -39.94 -2.68
C ASN A 243 -13.76 -38.45 -2.89
N LYS A 244 -15.03 -38.01 -2.82
CA LYS A 244 -15.39 -36.60 -2.90
C LYS A 244 -14.78 -35.80 -1.73
N VAL A 245 -14.96 -36.26 -0.48
CA VAL A 245 -14.42 -35.59 0.71
C VAL A 245 -12.87 -35.56 0.69
N VAL A 246 -12.22 -36.62 0.22
CA VAL A 246 -10.76 -36.64 0.04
C VAL A 246 -10.33 -35.65 -1.05
N SER A 247 -11.06 -35.54 -2.15
CA SER A 247 -10.78 -34.54 -3.19
C SER A 247 -10.94 -33.11 -2.67
N GLU A 248 -12.02 -32.83 -1.94
CA GLU A 248 -12.27 -31.51 -1.33
C GLU A 248 -11.20 -31.15 -0.29
N LEU A 249 -10.69 -32.14 0.46
CA LEU A 249 -9.58 -31.95 1.41
C LEU A 249 -8.25 -31.66 0.71
N VAL A 250 -7.97 -32.27 -0.45
CA VAL A 250 -6.78 -31.94 -1.27
C VAL A 250 -6.91 -30.52 -1.84
N THR A 251 -8.07 -30.14 -2.39
CA THR A 251 -8.32 -28.77 -2.87
C THR A 251 -8.16 -27.74 -1.76
N TRP A 252 -8.66 -28.03 -0.56
CA TRP A 252 -8.45 -27.20 0.63
C TRP A 252 -6.97 -27.11 1.02
N GLN A 253 -6.22 -28.20 0.96
CA GLN A 253 -4.79 -28.24 1.31
C GLN A 253 -3.94 -27.40 0.34
N ASP A 254 -4.27 -27.39 -0.95
CA ASP A 254 -3.59 -26.56 -1.94
C ASP A 254 -3.92 -25.07 -1.78
N HIS A 255 -5.19 -24.71 -1.54
CA HIS A 255 -5.54 -23.31 -1.24
C HIS A 255 -4.95 -22.82 0.09
N TYR A 256 -4.87 -23.69 1.12
CA TYR A 256 -4.18 -23.35 2.37
C TYR A 256 -2.67 -23.10 2.15
N ARG A 257 -2.03 -23.87 1.25
CA ARG A 257 -0.64 -23.63 0.85
C ARG A 257 -0.46 -22.26 0.19
N GLU A 258 -1.36 -21.90 -0.72
CA GLU A 258 -1.41 -20.59 -1.38
C GLU A 258 -1.55 -19.43 -0.37
N GLN A 259 -2.45 -19.57 0.61
CA GLN A 259 -2.62 -18.59 1.69
C GLN A 259 -1.34 -18.42 2.53
N ILE A 260 -0.64 -19.51 2.87
CA ILE A 260 0.62 -19.45 3.62
C ILE A 260 1.73 -18.76 2.82
N VAL A 261 1.80 -18.93 1.50
CA VAL A 261 2.73 -18.19 0.64
C VAL A 261 2.42 -16.69 0.67
N LYS A 262 1.15 -16.30 0.44
CA LYS A 262 0.73 -14.88 0.48
C LYS A 262 0.97 -14.21 1.84
N ILE A 263 0.77 -14.94 2.94
CA ILE A 263 1.09 -14.46 4.29
C ILE A 263 2.61 -14.28 4.48
N HIS A 264 3.44 -15.17 3.93
CA HIS A 264 4.90 -15.06 4.00
C HIS A 264 5.42 -13.87 3.17
N GLU A 265 4.85 -13.64 1.98
CA GLU A 265 5.13 -12.47 1.13
C GLU A 265 4.77 -11.17 1.87
N GLN A 266 3.56 -11.08 2.44
CA GLN A 266 3.13 -9.93 3.25
C GLN A 266 4.02 -9.70 4.48
N PHE A 267 4.45 -10.75 5.18
CA PHE A 267 5.38 -10.62 6.31
C PHE A 267 6.76 -10.09 5.86
N THR A 268 7.26 -10.56 4.71
CA THR A 268 8.56 -10.13 4.17
C THR A 268 8.51 -8.67 3.73
N PHE A 269 7.45 -8.26 3.03
CA PHE A 269 7.19 -6.86 2.69
C PHE A 269 7.06 -5.97 3.94
N SER A 270 6.32 -6.43 4.96
CA SER A 270 6.18 -5.70 6.22
C SER A 270 7.51 -5.54 6.98
N LEU A 271 8.44 -6.49 6.86
CA LEU A 271 9.78 -6.36 7.44
C LEU A 271 10.60 -5.32 6.67
N SER A 272 10.57 -5.33 5.34
CA SER A 272 11.23 -4.32 4.49
C SER A 272 10.74 -2.91 4.80
N ASN A 273 9.43 -2.72 5.02
CA ASN A 273 8.86 -1.42 5.37
C ASN A 273 9.28 -0.93 6.77
N ILE A 274 9.50 -1.86 7.71
CA ILE A 274 10.04 -1.53 9.05
C ILE A 274 11.52 -1.15 8.96
N GLU A 275 12.30 -1.84 8.12
CA GLU A 275 13.70 -1.51 7.87
C GLU A 275 13.84 -0.14 7.20
N GLN A 276 13.06 0.14 6.15
CA GLN A 276 13.04 1.45 5.48
C GLN A 276 12.59 2.57 6.43
N SER A 277 11.56 2.34 7.25
CA SER A 277 11.12 3.32 8.26
C SER A 277 12.19 3.61 9.31
N ASN A 278 13.00 2.60 9.68
CA ASN A 278 14.16 2.79 10.57
C ASN A 278 15.26 3.63 9.90
N THR A 279 15.53 3.44 8.60
CA THR A 279 16.45 4.30 7.82
C THR A 279 15.97 5.74 7.81
N THR A 280 14.71 6.01 7.46
CA THR A 280 14.14 7.37 7.46
C THR A 280 14.18 8.02 8.86
N LEU A 281 13.96 7.26 9.93
CA LEU A 281 14.11 7.77 11.30
C LEU A 281 15.57 8.14 11.65
N GLN A 282 16.56 7.45 11.09
CA GLN A 282 17.98 7.81 11.24
C GLN A 282 18.31 9.08 10.44
N GLU A 283 17.82 9.22 9.21
CA GLU A 283 17.95 10.43 8.39
C GLU A 283 17.30 11.65 9.07
N MET A 284 16.07 11.50 9.58
CA MET A 284 15.41 12.54 10.40
C MET A 284 16.24 12.90 11.64
N THR A 285 16.86 11.91 12.30
CA THR A 285 17.74 12.15 13.47
C THR A 285 18.98 12.96 13.08
N VAL A 286 19.59 12.70 11.91
CA VAL A 286 20.71 13.48 11.38
C VAL A 286 20.29 14.91 11.04
N HIS A 287 19.15 15.11 10.38
CA HIS A 287 18.63 16.45 10.10
C HIS A 287 18.28 17.23 11.38
N ILE A 288 17.71 16.59 12.40
CA ILE A 288 17.46 17.24 13.70
C ILE A 288 18.78 17.65 14.37
N GLN A 289 19.87 16.90 14.17
CA GLN A 289 21.21 17.26 14.65
C GLN A 289 21.89 18.38 13.84
N SER A 290 21.46 18.65 12.59
CA SER A 290 22.00 19.77 11.80
C SER A 290 21.31 21.12 12.10
N ILE A 291 20.06 21.12 12.58
CA ILE A 291 19.30 22.36 12.92
C ILE A 291 20.10 23.33 13.82
N PRO A 292 20.75 22.90 14.93
CA PRO A 292 21.57 23.79 15.75
C PRO A 292 22.75 24.43 15.00
N HIS A 293 23.32 23.74 14.01
CA HIS A 293 24.43 24.24 13.22
C HIS A 293 23.95 25.34 12.25
N SER A 294 22.88 25.08 11.49
CA SER A 294 22.28 26.09 10.60
C SER A 294 21.75 27.30 11.37
N MET A 295 21.22 27.12 12.59
CA MET A 295 20.86 28.23 13.48
C MET A 295 22.08 29.03 13.94
N GLN A 296 23.23 28.40 14.16
CA GLN A 296 24.48 29.10 14.48
C GLN A 296 25.01 29.89 13.28
N GLU A 297 24.95 29.35 12.06
CA GLU A 297 25.32 30.07 10.83
C GLU A 297 24.40 31.27 10.58
N LEU A 298 23.07 31.08 10.68
CA LEU A 298 22.09 32.17 10.57
C LEU A 298 22.30 33.25 11.64
N THR A 299 22.74 32.86 12.84
CA THR A 299 23.15 33.83 13.89
C THR A 299 24.38 34.64 13.48
N GLN A 300 25.37 34.06 12.79
CA GLN A 300 26.50 34.82 12.25
C GLN A 300 26.09 35.77 11.12
N VAL A 301 25.20 35.34 10.22
CA VAL A 301 24.63 36.20 9.16
C VAL A 301 23.88 37.39 9.75
N MET A 302 23.02 37.15 10.76
CA MET A 302 22.30 38.22 11.48
C MET A 302 23.25 39.19 12.19
N LEU A 303 24.34 38.71 12.78
CA LEU A 303 25.37 39.55 13.40
C LEU A 303 26.08 40.43 12.36
N GLY A 304 26.43 39.85 11.20
CA GLY A 304 27.06 40.57 10.09
C GLY A 304 26.16 41.63 9.47
N LEU A 305 24.87 41.32 9.27
CA LEU A 305 23.86 42.28 8.81
C LEU A 305 23.66 43.43 9.80
N HIS A 306 23.65 43.14 11.10
CA HIS A 306 23.59 44.19 12.13
C HIS A 306 24.81 45.10 12.09
N GLN A 307 26.01 44.55 11.96
CA GLN A 307 27.25 45.32 11.82
C GLN A 307 27.31 46.13 10.51
N GLN A 308 26.73 45.63 9.41
CA GLN A 308 26.55 46.42 8.19
C GLN A 308 25.58 47.59 8.38
N LEU A 309 24.48 47.40 9.11
CA LEU A 309 23.54 48.46 9.46
C LEU A 309 24.19 49.55 10.32
N ASP A 310 25.00 49.16 11.30
CA ASP A 310 25.77 50.11 12.13
C ASP A 310 26.78 50.90 11.28
N ASN A 311 27.47 50.26 10.34
CA ASN A 311 28.41 50.91 9.42
C ASN A 311 27.73 51.88 8.42
N LEU A 312 26.42 51.74 8.15
CA LEU A 312 25.68 52.70 7.31
C LEU A 312 25.42 54.04 8.02
N ASN A 313 25.36 54.07 9.35
CA ASN A 313 25.13 55.31 10.10
C ASN A 313 26.25 56.37 9.89
N PRO A 314 27.56 56.02 9.96
CA PRO A 314 28.65 56.90 9.53
C PRO A 314 28.53 57.40 8.09
N HIS A 315 28.09 56.57 7.15
CA HIS A 315 27.93 56.99 5.76
C HIS A 315 26.78 58.01 5.59
N LEU A 316 25.64 57.79 6.27
CA LEU A 316 24.53 58.75 6.32
C LEU A 316 24.95 60.09 6.95
N ALA A 317 25.74 60.06 8.04
CA ALA A 317 26.32 61.25 8.64
C ALA A 317 27.27 61.99 7.67
N GLY A 318 28.11 61.26 6.93
CA GLY A 318 28.98 61.83 5.90
C GLY A 318 28.21 62.48 4.74
N PHE A 319 27.07 61.92 4.31
CA PHE A 319 26.20 62.57 3.33
C PHE A 319 25.55 63.85 3.89
N GLN A 320 25.18 63.88 5.17
CA GLN A 320 24.69 65.09 5.83
C GLN A 320 25.77 66.18 5.94
N GLU A 321 27.01 65.79 6.24
CA GLU A 321 28.15 66.72 6.25
C GLU A 321 28.45 67.27 4.85
N LEU A 322 28.48 66.42 3.81
CA LEU A 322 28.63 66.85 2.41
C LEU A 322 27.53 67.82 1.96
N GLY A 323 26.27 67.56 2.36
CA GLY A 323 25.16 68.48 2.10
C GLY A 323 25.33 69.84 2.81
N THR A 324 25.94 69.84 3.99
CA THR A 324 26.26 71.06 4.75
C THR A 324 27.39 71.85 4.09
N GLN A 325 28.50 71.18 3.75
CA GLN A 325 29.64 71.78 3.05
C GLN A 325 29.25 72.32 1.66
N ALA A 326 28.38 71.62 0.92
CA ALA A 326 27.84 72.13 -0.35
C ALA A 326 27.04 73.44 -0.15
N GLY A 327 26.28 73.55 0.96
CA GLY A 327 25.57 74.77 1.35
C GLY A 327 26.49 75.95 1.69
N GLU A 328 27.71 75.70 2.17
CA GLU A 328 28.73 76.73 2.42
C GLU A 328 29.51 77.11 1.14
N VAL A 329 29.73 76.16 0.23
CA VAL A 329 30.48 76.38 -1.02
C VAL A 329 29.69 77.16 -2.07
N ILE A 330 28.35 77.02 -2.13
CA ILE A 330 27.51 77.75 -3.10
C ILE A 330 27.65 79.29 -2.94
N PRO A 331 27.47 79.89 -1.74
CA PRO A 331 27.70 81.33 -1.54
C PRO A 331 29.13 81.80 -1.87
N LEU A 332 30.13 80.93 -1.68
CA LEU A 332 31.52 81.24 -2.06
C LEU A 332 31.69 81.28 -3.59
N ILE A 333 31.05 80.37 -4.32
CA ILE A 333 31.02 80.40 -5.80
C ILE A 333 30.28 81.65 -6.30
N GLU A 334 29.12 81.99 -5.73
CA GLU A 334 28.38 83.22 -6.08
C GLU A 334 29.24 84.48 -5.85
N THR A 335 29.92 84.56 -4.70
CA THR A 335 30.84 85.67 -4.36
C THR A 335 31.98 85.79 -5.36
N ASN A 336 32.66 84.67 -5.66
CA ASN A 336 33.77 84.64 -6.62
C ASN A 336 33.32 84.99 -8.05
N LEU A 337 32.10 84.58 -8.45
CA LEU A 337 31.54 84.90 -9.77
C LEU A 337 31.17 86.39 -9.90
N GLU A 338 30.67 87.03 -8.83
CA GLU A 338 30.40 88.48 -8.84
C GLU A 338 31.69 89.30 -8.75
N GLU A 339 32.70 88.87 -7.98
CA GLU A 339 34.02 89.53 -7.96
C GLU A 339 34.75 89.39 -9.31
N LEU A 340 34.67 88.23 -9.97
CA LEU A 340 35.13 88.04 -11.36
C LEU A 340 34.40 88.99 -12.32
N ASN A 341 33.07 89.10 -12.19
CA ASN A 341 32.24 90.01 -12.98
C ASN A 341 32.66 91.48 -12.79
N GLN A 342 32.89 91.92 -11.55
CA GLN A 342 33.37 93.28 -11.26
C GLN A 342 34.76 93.53 -11.85
N ASN A 343 35.68 92.57 -11.73
CA ASN A 343 37.01 92.69 -12.32
C ASN A 343 36.96 92.75 -13.86
N MET A 344 36.15 91.92 -14.52
CA MET A 344 35.93 92.01 -15.97
C MET A 344 35.34 93.38 -16.37
N ARG A 345 34.31 93.87 -15.66
CA ARG A 345 33.70 95.17 -15.93
C ARG A 345 34.72 96.31 -15.78
N GLN A 346 35.59 96.28 -14.76
CA GLN A 346 36.68 97.25 -14.60
C GLN A 346 37.78 97.14 -15.67
N GLN A 347 38.12 95.92 -16.11
CA GLN A 347 39.11 95.72 -17.19
C GLN A 347 38.57 96.23 -18.53
N ILE A 348 37.31 95.93 -18.87
CA ILE A 348 36.63 96.44 -20.08
C ILE A 348 36.59 97.97 -20.04
N GLN A 349 36.19 98.58 -18.91
CA GLN A 349 36.16 100.03 -18.73
C GLN A 349 37.54 100.67 -18.99
N ARG A 350 38.61 100.15 -18.38
CA ARG A 350 39.99 100.62 -18.65
C ARG A 350 40.42 100.43 -20.11
N HIS A 351 39.99 99.34 -20.75
CA HIS A 351 40.31 99.10 -22.16
C HIS A 351 39.62 100.10 -23.09
N LEU A 352 38.40 100.52 -22.77
CA LEU A 352 37.69 101.57 -23.49
C LEU A 352 38.38 102.94 -23.29
N GLU A 353 38.74 103.30 -22.06
CA GLU A 353 39.47 104.54 -21.75
C GLU A 353 40.84 104.63 -22.46
N LEU A 354 41.57 103.50 -22.52
CA LEU A 354 42.84 103.41 -23.25
C LEU A 354 42.64 103.45 -24.78
N LEU A 355 41.56 102.87 -25.30
CA LEU A 355 41.23 102.92 -26.72
C LEU A 355 40.87 104.34 -27.15
N ASP A 356 40.05 105.04 -26.36
CA ASP A 356 39.63 106.43 -26.57
C ASP A 356 40.85 107.37 -26.60
N THR A 357 41.70 107.28 -25.56
CA THR A 357 42.99 108.02 -25.48
C THR A 357 43.89 107.71 -26.70
N SER A 358 43.92 106.46 -27.16
CA SER A 358 44.71 106.06 -28.33
C SER A 358 44.11 106.55 -29.65
N LEU A 359 42.80 106.75 -29.73
CA LEU A 359 42.11 107.30 -30.89
C LEU A 359 42.32 108.81 -30.96
N GLU A 360 42.19 109.54 -29.84
CA GLU A 360 42.58 110.96 -29.76
C GLU A 360 44.04 111.16 -30.17
N THR A 361 44.97 110.37 -29.61
CA THR A 361 46.41 110.47 -29.96
C THR A 361 46.67 110.19 -31.45
N GLN A 362 45.92 109.27 -32.08
CA GLN A 362 46.04 109.03 -33.53
C GLN A 362 45.39 110.15 -34.37
N LEU A 363 44.33 110.79 -33.86
CA LEU A 363 43.70 111.94 -34.50
C LEU A 363 44.64 113.15 -34.50
N ASP A 364 45.25 113.46 -33.36
CA ASP A 364 46.29 114.51 -33.20
C ASP A 364 47.47 114.27 -34.15
N MET A 365 47.97 113.02 -34.24
CA MET A 365 49.04 112.66 -35.17
C MET A 365 48.62 112.78 -36.63
N ALA A 366 47.36 112.48 -36.96
CA ALA A 366 46.83 112.63 -38.31
C ALA A 366 46.64 114.11 -38.69
N GLU A 367 46.15 114.94 -37.77
CA GLU A 367 45.99 116.39 -37.97
C GLU A 367 47.35 117.08 -38.12
N ALA A 368 48.34 116.77 -37.27
CA ALA A 368 49.70 117.27 -37.42
C ALA A 368 50.37 116.81 -38.73
N SER A 369 50.12 115.57 -39.17
CA SER A 369 50.58 115.06 -40.47
C SER A 369 49.92 115.79 -41.64
N LEU A 370 48.61 116.08 -41.54
CA LEU A 370 47.87 116.88 -42.51
C LEU A 370 48.34 118.33 -42.56
N GLU A 371 48.66 118.95 -41.42
CA GLU A 371 49.22 120.31 -41.37
C GLU A 371 50.61 120.37 -42.02
N ILE A 372 51.49 119.39 -41.73
CA ILE A 372 52.80 119.24 -42.39
C ILE A 372 52.64 119.04 -43.91
N GLN A 373 51.65 118.25 -44.35
CA GLN A 373 51.35 118.12 -45.78
C GLN A 373 50.77 119.41 -46.37
N LEU A 374 49.96 120.17 -45.63
CA LEU A 374 49.38 121.43 -46.09
C LEU A 374 50.45 122.51 -46.28
N ASP A 375 51.42 122.61 -45.36
CA ASP A 375 52.59 123.49 -45.52
C ASP A 375 53.53 123.00 -46.62
N GLY A 376 53.68 121.68 -46.79
CA GLY A 376 54.35 121.10 -47.96
C GLY A 376 53.67 121.46 -49.28
N PHE A 377 52.34 121.48 -49.32
CA PHE A 377 51.56 121.96 -50.46
C PHE A 377 51.71 123.46 -50.69
N LYS A 378 51.83 124.29 -49.64
CA LYS A 378 52.15 125.73 -49.78
C LYS A 378 53.57 125.96 -50.33
N ASP A 379 54.59 125.22 -49.90
CA ASP A 379 55.93 125.30 -50.52
C ASP A 379 55.86 124.87 -52.00
N LEU A 380 55.11 123.81 -52.30
CA LEU A 380 54.90 123.33 -53.67
C LEU A 380 54.12 124.34 -54.52
N GLU A 381 53.11 125.01 -53.99
CA GLU A 381 52.36 126.10 -54.64
C GLU A 381 53.23 127.32 -54.91
N ASN A 382 54.07 127.72 -53.94
CA ASN A 382 55.07 128.78 -54.13
C ASN A 382 56.07 128.41 -55.25
N ARG A 383 56.57 127.17 -55.26
CA ARG A 383 57.44 126.63 -56.32
C ARG A 383 56.74 126.54 -57.67
N LEU A 384 55.45 126.20 -57.69
CA LEU A 384 54.65 126.09 -58.91
C LEU A 384 54.41 127.48 -59.50
N THR A 385 54.12 128.48 -58.66
CA THR A 385 54.11 129.90 -59.03
C THR A 385 55.47 130.36 -59.57
N GLU A 386 56.59 129.91 -58.97
CA GLU A 386 57.93 130.20 -59.48
C GLU A 386 58.21 129.53 -60.84
N LEU A 387 57.64 128.34 -61.10
CA LEU A 387 57.75 127.61 -62.37
C LEU A 387 56.85 128.18 -63.47
N GLU A 388 55.62 128.59 -63.16
CA GLU A 388 54.71 129.27 -64.11
C GLU A 388 55.31 130.60 -64.60
N SER A 389 56.16 131.25 -63.80
CA SER A 389 56.91 132.43 -64.23
C SER A 389 57.97 132.17 -65.32
N LYS A 390 58.27 130.90 -65.66
CA LYS A 390 59.55 130.51 -66.30
C LYS A 390 59.52 129.84 -67.68
N LEU A 391 58.40 129.35 -68.23
CA LEU A 391 58.15 129.13 -69.69
C LEU A 391 56.71 128.57 -69.94
N PRO A 392 56.16 128.56 -71.19
CA PRO A 392 54.70 128.51 -71.42
C PRO A 392 54.08 127.17 -71.87
N ASN A 393 52.76 127.06 -71.65
CA ASN A 393 51.71 126.38 -72.42
C ASN A 393 51.97 125.02 -73.12
N THR A 394 51.27 123.97 -72.67
CA THR A 394 50.35 123.05 -73.42
C THR A 394 50.00 121.87 -72.49
N SER A 395 48.84 121.84 -71.81
CA SER A 395 47.47 121.48 -72.28
C SER A 395 47.18 119.97 -72.47
N VAL A 396 46.70 119.35 -71.37
CA VAL A 396 45.59 118.36 -71.22
C VAL A 396 45.20 117.42 -72.40
N ALA A 397 45.10 116.11 -72.10
CA ALA A 397 44.23 115.11 -72.75
C ALA A 397 43.78 114.03 -71.74
N GLN A 398 42.81 113.15 -72.07
CA GLN A 398 41.93 112.49 -71.07
C GLN A 398 41.42 111.06 -71.42
N LEU A 399 40.92 110.34 -70.39
CA LEU A 399 39.98 109.18 -70.40
C LEU A 399 40.50 107.80 -70.93
N PRO A 400 39.81 106.63 -70.74
CA PRO A 400 38.37 106.40 -70.44
C PRO A 400 38.03 105.40 -69.28
N THR A 401 36.77 104.96 -69.21
CA THR A 401 36.11 104.08 -68.19
C THR A 401 35.28 102.95 -68.89
N THR A 402 34.38 102.10 -68.33
CA THR A 402 33.64 101.99 -67.03
C THR A 402 32.96 100.59 -66.89
N GLU A 403 32.91 100.01 -65.67
CA GLU A 403 31.74 99.32 -65.00
C GLU A 403 30.95 98.11 -65.65
N PRO A 404 30.03 97.37 -64.93
CA PRO A 404 30.03 96.85 -63.52
C PRO A 404 29.32 95.45 -63.25
N SER A 405 29.37 94.95 -61.98
CA SER A 405 28.31 94.18 -61.20
C SER A 405 27.93 92.68 -61.49
N PRO A 406 27.14 91.93 -60.64
CA PRO A 406 27.06 91.76 -59.14
C PRO A 406 26.64 90.32 -58.58
N SER A 407 26.35 90.15 -57.25
CA SER A 407 25.57 89.06 -56.51
C SER A 407 26.13 87.61 -56.30
N GLU A 408 25.87 86.73 -55.28
CA GLU A 408 24.99 86.56 -54.04
C GLU A 408 23.90 85.42 -54.16
N GLU A 409 23.39 84.59 -53.18
CA GLU A 409 23.47 84.41 -51.69
C GLU A 409 22.95 83.00 -51.14
N LYS A 410 23.17 82.62 -49.84
CA LYS A 410 22.47 81.58 -48.94
C LYS A 410 22.46 80.04 -49.29
N ALA A 411 21.99 79.05 -48.47
CA ALA A 411 22.07 78.71 -47.00
C ALA A 411 21.36 77.34 -46.59
N THR A 412 21.54 76.88 -45.33
CA THR A 412 20.69 75.95 -44.47
C THR A 412 20.63 74.40 -44.58
N THR A 413 20.40 73.75 -43.40
CA THR A 413 20.05 72.33 -43.03
C THR A 413 18.59 72.28 -42.44
N PRO A 414 17.95 71.19 -41.87
CA PRO A 414 18.43 69.90 -41.29
C PRO A 414 17.50 68.60 -41.37
N GLU A 415 17.88 67.55 -40.61
CA GLU A 415 17.06 66.53 -39.85
C GLU A 415 16.32 65.28 -40.44
N ALA A 416 16.24 64.25 -39.55
CA ALA A 416 15.25 63.16 -39.34
C ALA A 416 15.31 61.75 -40.03
N GLU A 417 15.42 60.72 -39.17
CA GLU A 417 14.83 59.34 -39.11
C GLU A 417 14.68 58.39 -40.33
N ALA A 418 15.18 57.12 -40.21
CA ALA A 418 14.43 55.84 -40.32
C ALA A 418 15.35 54.57 -40.43
N GLU A 419 14.88 53.41 -39.93
CA GLU A 419 15.41 52.03 -40.16
C GLU A 419 14.61 51.32 -41.31
N PRO A 420 14.75 50.01 -41.68
CA PRO A 420 15.63 48.92 -41.19
C PRO A 420 16.25 47.94 -42.24
N GLU A 421 17.15 47.06 -41.80
CA GLU A 421 17.49 45.72 -42.37
C GLU A 421 17.67 44.77 -41.15
N GLU A 422 17.09 43.57 -41.01
CA GLU A 422 16.96 42.36 -41.85
C GLU A 422 18.08 41.30 -41.63
N SER A 423 17.66 40.02 -41.66
CA SER A 423 18.41 38.75 -41.65
C SER A 423 18.81 38.16 -40.28
N LEU A 424 18.60 36.85 -40.19
CA LEU A 424 19.07 35.97 -39.11
C LEU A 424 20.29 35.20 -39.60
N GLU A 425 21.22 34.86 -38.71
CA GLU A 425 21.81 33.51 -38.75
C GLU A 425 22.23 33.03 -37.35
N THR A 426 22.50 31.73 -37.24
CA THR A 426 22.56 30.98 -35.97
C THR A 426 23.97 30.79 -35.45
N THR A 427 24.11 30.77 -34.12
CA THR A 427 25.19 30.02 -33.46
C THR A 427 24.69 29.34 -32.19
N GLU A 428 24.93 28.04 -32.06
CA GLU A 428 24.87 27.34 -30.78
C GLU A 428 26.16 27.62 -30.00
N GLU A 429 26.07 27.97 -28.71
CA GLU A 429 27.16 27.71 -27.77
C GLU A 429 26.57 27.40 -26.37
N ALA A 430 27.34 26.69 -25.53
CA ALA A 430 26.79 25.93 -24.41
C ALA A 430 26.85 26.66 -23.05
N LEU A 431 25.84 26.35 -22.22
CA LEU A 431 25.77 26.35 -20.74
C LEU A 431 26.93 26.98 -19.94
N PRO A 432 26.57 27.73 -18.89
CA PRO A 432 26.78 27.14 -17.56
C PRO A 432 25.51 27.08 -16.68
N VAL A 433 25.63 26.41 -15.53
CA VAL A 433 24.57 26.20 -14.54
C VAL A 433 24.77 27.05 -13.29
N THR A 434 23.77 27.88 -12.96
CA THR A 434 23.48 28.49 -11.65
C THR A 434 21.96 28.69 -11.63
N SER A 435 21.19 27.91 -10.86
CA SER A 435 20.70 28.23 -9.50
C SER A 435 19.63 29.33 -9.47
N ASP A 436 18.53 29.02 -8.77
CA ASP A 436 17.51 29.96 -8.27
C ASP A 436 16.64 30.69 -9.32
N ASP A 437 15.65 29.96 -9.86
CA ASP A 437 14.36 30.52 -10.33
C ASP A 437 13.27 30.03 -9.38
N ASP A 438 12.40 30.94 -8.92
CA ASP A 438 11.40 30.67 -7.88
C ASP A 438 10.18 29.89 -8.42
N LEU A 439 9.66 28.96 -7.62
CA LEU A 439 8.45 28.18 -7.89
C LEU A 439 7.26 28.60 -7.00
N SER A 440 7.34 29.74 -6.32
CA SER A 440 6.39 30.21 -5.29
C SER A 440 5.28 31.17 -5.78
N GLU A 441 4.80 31.09 -7.02
CA GLU A 441 3.64 31.88 -7.51
C GLU A 441 2.35 31.04 -7.70
N ARG A 442 1.59 30.88 -6.61
CA ARG A 442 0.23 30.28 -6.63
C ARG A 442 -0.85 31.27 -7.10
N GLU A 443 -0.80 31.63 -8.38
CA GLU A 443 -1.88 32.39 -9.05
C GLU A 443 -3.02 31.45 -9.51
N PRO A 444 -4.30 31.72 -9.15
CA PRO A 444 -5.46 30.86 -9.47
C PRO A 444 -5.93 31.03 -10.93
N GLY A 445 -5.03 30.75 -11.86
CA GLY A 445 -5.24 30.67 -13.31
C GLY A 445 -4.11 29.97 -14.06
N ASN A 446 -3.05 29.55 -13.36
CA ASN A 446 -1.79 29.09 -13.96
C ASN A 446 -1.79 27.61 -14.40
N SER A 447 -2.86 26.84 -14.15
CA SER A 447 -2.91 25.39 -14.37
C SER A 447 -2.62 24.96 -15.82
N GLU A 448 -3.23 25.61 -16.80
CA GLU A 448 -3.03 25.28 -18.23
C GLU A 448 -1.61 25.67 -18.70
N ASN A 449 -1.02 26.71 -18.08
CA ASN A 449 0.35 27.17 -18.33
C ASN A 449 1.37 26.16 -17.76
N PHE A 450 1.18 25.69 -16.53
CA PHE A 450 2.00 24.65 -15.93
C PHE A 450 1.89 23.31 -16.67
N GLN A 451 0.69 22.93 -17.14
CA GLN A 451 0.53 21.71 -17.95
C GLN A 451 1.31 21.80 -19.28
N LYS A 452 1.25 22.93 -19.98
CA LYS A 452 2.05 23.18 -21.19
C LYS A 452 3.57 23.18 -20.91
N LYS A 453 4.00 23.75 -19.78
CA LYS A 453 5.40 23.68 -19.32
C LYS A 453 5.84 22.24 -19.01
N ALA A 454 4.99 21.44 -18.38
CA ALA A 454 5.27 20.04 -18.07
C ALA A 454 5.52 19.22 -19.35
N PHE A 455 4.62 19.33 -20.34
CA PHE A 455 4.82 18.70 -21.66
C PHE A 455 6.10 19.19 -22.36
N ALA A 456 6.36 20.50 -22.39
CA ALA A 456 7.59 21.03 -23.00
C ALA A 456 8.87 20.50 -22.31
N PHE A 457 8.87 20.33 -20.98
CA PHE A 457 10.00 19.70 -20.28
C PHE A 457 10.10 18.19 -20.50
N MET A 458 9.00 17.50 -20.79
CA MET A 458 8.98 16.08 -21.17
C MET A 458 9.56 15.88 -22.58
N GLU A 459 9.13 16.69 -23.57
CA GLU A 459 9.71 16.70 -24.94
C GLU A 459 11.21 17.05 -24.94
N LEU A 460 11.65 17.95 -24.05
CA LEU A 460 13.07 18.30 -23.85
C LEU A 460 13.87 17.26 -23.04
N GLY A 461 13.29 16.09 -22.71
CA GLY A 461 13.95 15.02 -21.95
C GLY A 461 14.28 15.38 -20.49
N ARG A 462 13.72 16.46 -19.95
CA ARG A 462 13.97 16.96 -18.59
C ARG A 462 12.91 16.46 -17.61
N TYR A 463 12.69 15.14 -17.61
CA TYR A 463 11.57 14.48 -16.90
C TYR A 463 11.43 14.89 -15.42
N LYS A 464 12.53 15.03 -14.67
CA LYS A 464 12.46 15.48 -13.26
C LYS A 464 11.92 16.91 -13.07
N ARG A 465 11.99 17.78 -14.09
CA ARG A 465 11.29 19.08 -14.12
C ARG A 465 9.84 18.95 -14.60
N ALA A 466 9.57 18.09 -15.58
CA ALA A 466 8.21 17.80 -16.04
C ALA A 466 7.33 17.29 -14.88
N ILE A 467 7.84 16.33 -14.11
CA ILE A 467 7.23 15.77 -12.89
C ILE A 467 6.86 16.88 -11.89
N ALA A 468 7.79 17.79 -11.58
CA ALA A 468 7.53 18.88 -10.64
C ALA A 468 6.43 19.85 -11.10
N TYR A 469 6.27 20.06 -12.41
CA TYR A 469 5.14 20.82 -12.95
C TYR A 469 3.85 19.99 -13.01
N PHE A 470 3.90 18.69 -13.30
CA PHE A 470 2.70 17.82 -13.21
C PHE A 470 2.15 17.80 -11.78
N ASP A 471 3.00 17.74 -10.76
CA ASP A 471 2.57 17.82 -9.35
C ASP A 471 1.83 19.14 -9.04
N GLN A 472 2.31 20.29 -9.53
CA GLN A 472 1.63 21.58 -9.37
C GLN A 472 0.26 21.65 -10.09
N VAL A 473 0.05 20.87 -11.15
CA VAL A 473 -1.23 20.79 -11.86
C VAL A 473 -2.18 19.77 -11.20
N ILE A 474 -1.66 18.66 -10.69
CA ILE A 474 -2.41 17.64 -9.93
C ILE A 474 -2.97 18.23 -8.63
N ASP A 475 -2.19 19.08 -7.94
CA ASP A 475 -2.60 19.87 -6.76
C ASP A 475 -3.88 20.71 -7.03
N ALA A 476 -4.11 21.11 -8.29
CA ALA A 476 -5.25 21.92 -8.71
C ALA A 476 -6.39 21.11 -9.35
N ASN A 477 -6.07 20.07 -10.12
CA ASN A 477 -7.01 19.25 -10.89
C ASN A 477 -6.77 17.74 -10.64
N PRO A 478 -7.11 17.20 -9.45
CA PRO A 478 -6.80 15.82 -9.07
C PRO A 478 -7.65 14.75 -9.78
N GLU A 479 -8.67 15.14 -10.55
CA GLU A 479 -9.54 14.20 -11.30
C GLU A 479 -9.03 13.94 -12.74
N GLU A 480 -8.02 14.67 -13.21
CA GLU A 480 -7.53 14.57 -14.59
C GLU A 480 -6.47 13.47 -14.75
N PHE A 481 -6.93 12.28 -15.15
CA PHE A 481 -6.11 11.06 -15.28
C PHE A 481 -4.85 11.25 -16.16
N SER A 482 -4.91 12.12 -17.18
CA SER A 482 -3.79 12.31 -18.10
C SER A 482 -2.56 12.92 -17.41
N LEU A 483 -2.72 13.68 -16.32
CA LEU A 483 -1.59 14.21 -15.56
C LEU A 483 -0.81 13.09 -14.86
N PHE A 484 -1.54 12.20 -14.19
CA PHE A 484 -0.97 11.02 -13.52
C PHE A 484 -0.32 10.07 -14.54
N TYR A 485 -0.95 9.86 -15.70
CA TYR A 485 -0.38 9.04 -16.78
C TYR A 485 0.94 9.62 -17.31
N ASN A 486 0.99 10.90 -17.67
CA ASN A 486 2.22 11.52 -18.17
C ASN A 486 3.31 11.63 -17.09
N LYS A 487 2.92 11.79 -15.82
CA LYS A 487 3.85 11.68 -14.68
C LYS A 487 4.45 10.27 -14.57
N ALA A 488 3.64 9.22 -14.77
CA ALA A 488 4.11 7.83 -14.80
C ALA A 488 5.07 7.58 -15.97
N CYS A 489 4.77 8.07 -17.19
CA CYS A 489 5.68 7.99 -18.33
C CYS A 489 7.02 8.68 -18.04
N CYS A 490 7.01 9.86 -17.40
CA CYS A 490 8.23 10.55 -16.99
C CYS A 490 9.09 9.72 -16.00
N TYR A 491 8.48 8.98 -15.06
CA TYR A 491 9.21 8.06 -14.19
C TYR A 491 9.70 6.81 -14.93
N GLY A 492 8.90 6.26 -15.86
CA GLY A 492 9.28 5.15 -16.73
C GLY A 492 10.53 5.45 -17.57
N LEU A 493 10.57 6.64 -18.19
CA LEU A 493 11.72 7.16 -18.95
C LEU A 493 12.95 7.48 -18.09
N LEU A 494 12.79 7.67 -16.78
CA LEU A 494 13.89 7.79 -15.81
C LEU A 494 14.35 6.43 -15.26
N GLY A 495 13.54 5.37 -15.39
CA GLY A 495 13.76 4.06 -14.78
C GLY A 495 13.34 3.95 -13.31
N GLU A 496 12.63 4.95 -12.77
CA GLU A 496 12.20 5.02 -11.36
C GLU A 496 10.91 4.16 -11.20
N VAL A 497 11.09 2.85 -10.98
CA VAL A 497 10.02 1.84 -11.15
C VAL A 497 8.86 2.02 -10.17
N GLU A 498 9.14 2.33 -8.90
CA GLU A 498 8.13 2.34 -7.84
C GLU A 498 7.21 3.56 -7.98
N GLU A 499 7.78 4.72 -8.29
CA GLU A 499 7.05 5.96 -8.57
C GLU A 499 6.25 5.88 -9.88
N ALA A 500 6.77 5.20 -10.91
CA ALA A 500 6.02 4.91 -12.13
C ALA A 500 4.79 4.03 -11.86
N ILE A 501 4.93 3.00 -11.01
CA ILE A 501 3.82 2.14 -10.59
C ILE A 501 2.77 2.93 -9.82
N LEU A 502 3.17 3.76 -8.85
CA LEU A 502 2.25 4.56 -8.04
C LEU A 502 1.48 5.59 -8.89
N ALA A 503 2.17 6.33 -9.75
CA ALA A 503 1.53 7.30 -10.64
C ALA A 503 0.58 6.62 -11.65
N LEU A 504 0.96 5.45 -12.19
CA LEU A 504 0.11 4.68 -13.10
C LEU A 504 -1.09 4.05 -12.38
N GLN A 505 -0.97 3.67 -11.10
CA GLN A 505 -2.10 3.18 -10.29
C GLN A 505 -3.20 4.23 -10.12
N GLU A 506 -2.84 5.48 -9.80
CA GLU A 506 -3.80 6.60 -9.74
C GLU A 506 -4.41 6.89 -11.11
N ALA A 507 -3.61 6.88 -12.19
CA ALA A 507 -4.13 7.04 -13.55
C ALA A 507 -5.15 5.94 -13.94
N ILE A 508 -4.88 4.68 -13.58
CA ILE A 508 -5.78 3.54 -13.80
C ILE A 508 -7.05 3.62 -12.95
N TYR A 509 -6.94 4.15 -11.72
CA TYR A 509 -8.08 4.36 -10.82
C TYR A 509 -9.04 5.44 -11.37
N LEU A 510 -8.50 6.52 -11.93
CA LEU A 510 -9.28 7.59 -12.58
C LEU A 510 -9.82 7.20 -13.96
N ASN A 511 -9.04 6.51 -14.79
CA ASN A 511 -9.48 5.93 -16.05
C ASN A 511 -8.82 4.57 -16.33
N SER A 512 -9.62 3.51 -16.39
CA SER A 512 -9.15 2.14 -16.65
C SER A 512 -8.46 1.95 -18.00
N GLU A 513 -8.72 2.82 -19.00
CA GLU A 513 -8.06 2.73 -20.32
C GLU A 513 -6.53 2.92 -20.23
N CYS A 514 -6.04 3.61 -19.18
CA CYS A 514 -4.61 3.74 -18.88
C CYS A 514 -3.89 2.38 -18.78
N LEU A 515 -4.60 1.34 -18.31
CA LEU A 515 -4.05 -0.01 -18.18
C LEU A 515 -3.75 -0.63 -19.56
N ASP A 516 -4.56 -0.31 -20.58
CA ASP A 516 -4.33 -0.80 -21.94
C ASP A 516 -3.33 0.07 -22.71
N MET A 517 -3.33 1.39 -22.48
CA MET A 517 -2.29 2.29 -23.00
C MET A 517 -0.89 1.85 -22.54
N ALA A 518 -0.67 1.68 -21.24
CA ALA A 518 0.62 1.30 -20.66
C ALA A 518 1.12 -0.09 -21.07
N LYS A 519 0.23 -0.99 -21.54
CA LYS A 519 0.65 -2.28 -22.14
C LYS A 519 1.38 -2.09 -23.48
N THR A 520 1.15 -0.99 -24.19
CA THR A 520 1.73 -0.72 -25.51
C THR A 520 2.66 0.50 -25.59
N ASP A 521 2.62 1.38 -24.59
CA ASP A 521 3.37 2.64 -24.57
C ASP A 521 4.88 2.42 -24.36
N THR A 522 5.70 3.01 -25.25
CA THR A 522 7.16 2.86 -25.26
C THR A 522 7.85 3.53 -24.08
N ASP A 523 7.22 4.51 -23.43
CA ASP A 523 7.83 5.25 -22.32
C ASP A 523 8.07 4.36 -21.09
N PHE A 524 7.37 3.21 -21.02
CA PHE A 524 7.58 2.19 -20.01
C PHE A 524 8.58 1.09 -20.40
N ASP A 525 9.17 1.09 -21.61
CA ASP A 525 10.02 -0.02 -22.08
C ASP A 525 11.23 -0.31 -21.18
N ALA A 526 11.76 0.72 -20.51
CA ALA A 526 12.83 0.59 -19.52
C ALA A 526 12.41 -0.23 -18.28
N ILE A 527 11.15 -0.12 -17.86
CA ILE A 527 10.60 -0.78 -16.66
C ILE A 527 9.69 -1.97 -16.98
N ARG A 528 9.35 -2.20 -18.26
CA ARG A 528 8.46 -3.24 -18.79
C ARG A 528 8.80 -4.66 -18.35
N TYR A 529 10.05 -4.93 -17.98
CA TYR A 529 10.52 -6.23 -17.52
C TYR A 529 10.58 -6.40 -15.99
N ASP A 530 10.25 -5.37 -15.21
CA ASP A 530 10.16 -5.50 -13.76
C ASP A 530 9.03 -6.48 -13.33
N ALA A 531 9.15 -7.07 -12.14
CA ALA A 531 8.17 -8.00 -11.59
C ALA A 531 6.87 -7.31 -11.15
N ASN A 532 6.98 -6.16 -10.48
CA ASN A 532 5.86 -5.41 -9.93
C ASN A 532 5.10 -4.66 -11.03
N PHE A 533 5.82 -4.03 -11.98
CA PHE A 533 5.19 -3.38 -13.13
C PHE A 533 4.43 -4.38 -14.02
N ARG A 534 4.98 -5.59 -14.23
CA ARG A 534 4.27 -6.67 -14.93
C ARG A 534 3.14 -7.31 -14.12
N ALA A 535 3.10 -7.13 -12.79
CA ALA A 535 1.93 -7.51 -11.99
C ALA A 535 0.79 -6.50 -12.20
N LEU A 536 1.09 -5.20 -12.13
CA LEU A 536 0.14 -4.12 -12.40
C LEU A 536 -0.52 -4.27 -13.79
N LEU A 537 0.28 -4.44 -14.84
CA LEU A 537 -0.21 -4.57 -16.21
C LEU A 537 -1.09 -5.81 -16.50
N ARG A 538 -1.17 -6.78 -15.58
CA ARG A 538 -1.99 -7.99 -15.76
C ARG A 538 -3.40 -7.88 -15.18
N GLY A 539 -3.62 -6.95 -14.25
CA GLY A 539 -4.75 -7.03 -13.32
C GLY A 539 -4.54 -8.11 -12.24
N HIS A 540 -5.29 -7.99 -11.14
CA HIS A 540 -5.27 -8.92 -10.00
C HIS A 540 -6.16 -10.15 -10.21
#